data_AF-A0A7X0P6K7-F1
#
_entry.id   AF-A0A7X0P6K7-F1
#
_cell.length_a   1.000
_cell.length_b   1.000
_cell.length_c   1.000
_cell.angle_alpha   90.00
_cell.angle_beta   90.00
_cell.angle_gamma   90.00
#
_symmetry.space_group_name_H-M   'P 1'
#
loop_
_entity.id
_entity.type
_entity.pdbx_description
1 polymer ?
#
loop_
_entity_poly.entity_id
_entity_poly.type
_entity_poly.pdbx_seq_one_letter_code
_entity_poly.pdbx_strand_id
1 'polypeptide(L)'
;MGEVRHGTMRRYNAYRCRCTPCRAAKSRYDINRRRLMAYGRWSAYGDANLVRMHVASLMDRGLSPSAIADLAGVHAECVLQVLGNEHVRGPLDINARSLLSVSFDLDAVPDRVMVDATGTRRRVQALVAIGYSLSAQCAVLGRTVNNYYKVLRQPKVFAETARAVRDLYRELSRTPAPPSHGATLARRHAARNGWLSPMAWDDIDDPREKPKGLRREAS
;
A
#
# COMPACT_ATOMS: atom_id res chain seq x y z
N MET A 1 -29.83 -16.90 5.86
CA MET A 1 -29.97 -15.45 5.58
C MET A 1 -29.94 -14.71 6.91
N GLY A 2 -28.91 -13.89 7.17
CA GLY A 2 -28.79 -13.16 8.43
C GLY A 2 -29.83 -12.05 8.56
N GLU A 3 -30.37 -11.85 9.76
CA GLU A 3 -31.37 -10.82 10.03
C GLU A 3 -30.76 -9.42 9.85
N VAL A 4 -31.41 -8.56 9.04
CA VAL A 4 -30.91 -7.20 8.79
C VAL A 4 -31.18 -6.30 10.00
N ARG A 5 -30.17 -5.64 10.58
CA ARG A 5 -30.35 -4.79 11.77
C ARG A 5 -31.35 -3.64 11.57
N HIS A 6 -32.22 -3.39 12.56
CA HIS A 6 -33.08 -2.19 12.62
C HIS A 6 -32.25 -0.90 12.76
N GLY A 7 -32.83 0.25 12.39
CA GLY A 7 -32.11 1.52 12.44
C GLY A 7 -31.16 1.76 11.26
N THR A 8 -31.28 0.97 10.19
CA THR A 8 -30.49 1.09 8.96
C THR A 8 -31.36 1.53 7.78
N MET A 9 -30.74 2.21 6.81
CA MET A 9 -31.39 2.60 5.56
C MET A 9 -31.86 1.38 4.74
N ARG A 10 -31.09 0.29 4.78
CA ARG A 10 -31.39 -0.97 4.09
C ARG A 10 -32.69 -1.61 4.58
N ARG A 11 -32.90 -1.70 5.90
CA ARG A 11 -34.17 -2.23 6.47
C ARG A 11 -35.36 -1.34 6.14
N TYR A 12 -35.18 -0.01 6.07
CA TYR A 12 -36.24 0.92 5.65
C TYR A 12 -36.62 0.78 4.17
N ASN A 13 -35.64 0.72 3.27
CA ASN A 13 -35.88 0.69 1.82
C ASN A 13 -36.25 -0.70 1.30
N ALA A 14 -35.42 -1.72 1.56
CA ALA A 14 -35.55 -3.04 0.95
C ALA A 14 -36.62 -3.90 1.64
N TYR A 15 -36.65 -3.88 2.97
CA TYR A 15 -37.59 -4.66 3.79
C TYR A 15 -38.83 -3.85 4.19
N ARG A 16 -38.96 -2.62 3.66
CA ARG A 16 -40.10 -1.71 3.90
C ARG A 16 -40.43 -1.49 5.39
N CYS A 17 -39.45 -1.66 6.28
CA CYS A 17 -39.67 -1.46 7.71
C CYS A 17 -39.99 0.01 8.01
N ARG A 18 -40.96 0.26 8.90
CA ARG A 18 -41.42 1.60 9.28
C ARG A 18 -41.30 1.88 10.77
N CYS A 19 -40.49 1.13 11.52
CA CYS A 19 -40.27 1.43 12.95
C CYS A 19 -39.49 2.75 13.14
N THR A 20 -39.59 3.35 14.32
CA THR A 20 -38.96 4.64 14.66
C THR A 20 -37.45 4.68 14.35
N PRO A 21 -36.63 3.67 14.74
CA PRO A 21 -35.22 3.64 14.36
C PRO A 21 -34.96 3.69 12.85
N CYS A 22 -35.75 2.95 12.05
CA CYS A 22 -35.60 2.91 10.59
C CYS A 22 -36.02 4.23 9.92
N ARG A 23 -37.09 4.88 10.40
CA ARG A 23 -37.47 6.24 9.93
C ARG A 23 -36.42 7.28 10.30
N ALA A 24 -35.86 7.21 11.51
CA ALA A 24 -34.78 8.09 11.94
C ALA A 24 -33.53 7.92 11.06
N ALA A 25 -33.19 6.68 10.67
CA ALA A 25 -32.09 6.42 9.75
C ALA A 25 -32.31 7.07 8.37
N LYS A 26 -33.52 6.95 7.81
CA LYS A 26 -33.91 7.62 6.56
C LYS A 26 -33.82 9.13 6.67
N SER A 27 -34.36 9.70 7.74
CA SER A 27 -34.36 11.14 7.99
C SER A 27 -32.94 11.71 8.10
N ARG A 28 -32.05 11.05 8.86
CA ARG A 28 -30.63 11.43 8.96
C ARG A 28 -29.94 11.43 7.58
N TYR A 29 -30.20 10.40 6.77
CA TYR A 29 -29.66 10.33 5.41
C TYR A 29 -30.17 11.51 4.54
N ASP A 30 -31.48 11.80 4.57
CA ASP A 30 -32.06 12.88 3.77
C ASP A 30 -31.57 14.27 4.19
N ILE A 31 -31.45 14.51 5.49
CA ILE A 31 -30.92 15.76 6.04
C ILE A 31 -29.46 15.95 5.60
N ASN A 32 -28.63 14.92 5.75
CA ASN A 32 -27.23 14.98 5.34
C ASN A 32 -27.10 15.17 3.82
N ARG A 33 -27.92 14.46 3.03
CA ARG A 33 -27.98 14.63 1.57
C ARG A 33 -28.35 16.06 1.17
N ARG A 34 -29.40 16.64 1.77
CA ARG A 34 -29.80 18.03 1.51
C ARG A 34 -28.69 19.03 1.88
N ARG A 35 -28.03 18.82 3.02
CA ARG A 35 -26.89 19.65 3.46
C ARG A 35 -25.74 19.60 2.46
N LEU A 36 -25.35 18.41 2.01
CA LEU A 36 -24.28 18.23 1.03
C LEU A 36 -24.65 18.83 -0.35
N MET A 37 -25.92 18.73 -0.76
CA MET A 37 -26.41 19.35 -2.00
C MET A 37 -26.34 20.88 -1.93
N ALA A 38 -26.77 21.49 -0.82
CA ALA A 38 -26.69 22.94 -0.62
C ALA A 38 -25.25 23.47 -0.70
N TYR A 39 -24.27 22.65 -0.30
CA TYR A 39 -22.85 22.98 -0.42
C TYR A 39 -22.23 22.59 -1.78
N GLY A 40 -23.00 22.03 -2.71
CA GLY A 40 -22.47 21.52 -3.99
C GLY A 40 -21.54 20.31 -3.85
N ARG A 41 -21.55 19.61 -2.70
CA ARG A 41 -20.64 18.50 -2.36
C ARG A 41 -21.30 17.12 -2.43
N TRP A 42 -22.58 17.05 -2.76
CA TRP A 42 -23.26 15.76 -2.86
C TRP A 42 -22.96 15.08 -4.19
N SER A 43 -22.40 13.87 -4.12
CA SER A 43 -22.23 12.96 -5.26
C SER A 43 -22.73 11.57 -4.87
N ALA A 44 -23.32 10.86 -5.83
CA ALA A 44 -23.62 9.42 -5.69
C ALA A 44 -22.37 8.54 -5.89
N TYR A 45 -21.30 9.14 -6.41
CA TYR A 45 -20.06 8.49 -6.80
C TYR A 45 -18.90 9.01 -5.94
N GLY A 46 -17.96 8.11 -5.64
CA GLY A 46 -16.70 8.49 -5.01
C GLY A 46 -15.72 9.09 -6.02
N ASP A 47 -14.65 9.67 -5.51
CA ASP A 47 -13.58 10.25 -6.35
C ASP A 47 -12.87 9.15 -7.16
N ALA A 48 -13.10 9.15 -8.47
CA ALA A 48 -12.55 8.17 -9.40
C ALA A 48 -11.02 8.16 -9.41
N ASN A 49 -10.40 9.35 -9.33
CA ASN A 49 -8.96 9.48 -9.40
C ASN A 49 -8.30 8.95 -8.14
N LEU A 50 -8.87 9.29 -6.99
CA LEU A 50 -8.36 8.83 -5.70
C LEU A 50 -8.47 7.31 -5.57
N VAL A 51 -9.60 6.70 -5.96
CA VAL A 51 -9.74 5.23 -5.98
C VAL A 51 -8.75 4.59 -6.95
N ARG A 52 -8.60 5.15 -8.16
CA ARG A 52 -7.68 4.60 -9.17
C ARG A 52 -6.22 4.66 -8.72
N MET A 53 -5.79 5.79 -8.18
CA MET A 53 -4.42 5.95 -7.66
C MET A 53 -4.15 4.94 -6.56
N HIS A 54 -5.12 4.72 -5.68
CA HIS A 54 -5.01 3.73 -4.60
C HIS A 54 -4.94 2.30 -5.13
N VAL A 55 -5.86 1.90 -6.02
CA VAL A 55 -5.86 0.57 -6.65
C VAL A 55 -4.56 0.33 -7.41
N ALA A 56 -4.10 1.31 -8.18
CA ALA A 56 -2.81 1.22 -8.89
C ALA A 56 -1.64 1.06 -7.92
N SER A 57 -1.64 1.74 -6.77
CA SER A 57 -0.63 1.56 -5.72
C SER A 57 -0.63 0.16 -5.13
N LEU A 58 -1.81 -0.42 -4.87
CA LEU A 58 -1.93 -1.81 -4.41
C LEU A 58 -1.43 -2.80 -5.47
N MET A 59 -1.69 -2.53 -6.75
CA MET A 59 -1.20 -3.34 -7.87
C MET A 59 0.31 -3.25 -8.03
N ASP A 60 0.88 -2.05 -7.90
CA ASP A 60 2.32 -1.84 -7.92
C ASP A 60 3.02 -2.56 -6.75
N ARG A 61 2.31 -2.77 -5.63
CA ARG A 61 2.77 -3.57 -4.47
C ARG A 61 2.56 -5.08 -4.66
N GLY A 62 1.92 -5.50 -5.74
CA GLY A 62 1.80 -6.90 -6.15
C GLY A 62 0.43 -7.54 -5.92
N LEU A 63 -0.59 -6.78 -5.48
CA LEU A 63 -1.96 -7.30 -5.43
C LEU A 63 -2.56 -7.39 -6.84
N SER A 64 -3.16 -8.53 -7.18
CA SER A 64 -3.93 -8.65 -8.43
C SER A 64 -5.26 -7.89 -8.33
N PRO A 65 -5.84 -7.43 -9.45
CA PRO A 65 -7.17 -6.82 -9.43
C PRO A 65 -8.24 -7.68 -8.75
N SER A 66 -8.18 -9.01 -8.93
CA SER A 66 -9.09 -9.95 -8.27
C SER A 66 -8.88 -9.98 -6.75
N ALA A 67 -7.63 -10.03 -6.28
CA ALA A 67 -7.34 -10.00 -4.85
C ALA A 67 -7.81 -8.68 -4.20
N ILE A 68 -7.64 -7.55 -4.90
CA ILE A 68 -8.16 -6.24 -4.44
C ILE A 68 -9.69 -6.28 -4.35
N ALA A 69 -10.37 -6.86 -5.33
CA ALA A 69 -11.82 -6.98 -5.34
C ALA A 69 -12.34 -7.83 -4.16
N ASP A 70 -11.70 -8.97 -3.93
CA ASP A 70 -12.02 -9.88 -2.82
C ASP A 70 -11.83 -9.19 -1.47
N LEU A 71 -10.70 -8.50 -1.27
CA LEU A 71 -10.41 -7.74 -0.05
C LEU A 71 -11.40 -6.57 0.16
N ALA A 72 -11.81 -5.91 -0.92
CA ALA A 72 -12.80 -4.83 -0.86
C ALA A 72 -14.24 -5.33 -0.70
N GLY A 73 -14.50 -6.62 -0.93
CA GLY A 73 -15.86 -7.18 -1.01
C GLY A 73 -16.68 -6.58 -2.16
N VAL A 74 -16.04 -6.28 -3.29
CA VAL A 74 -16.68 -5.76 -4.51
C VAL A 74 -16.49 -6.73 -5.67
N HIS A 75 -17.30 -6.58 -6.72
CA HIS A 75 -17.13 -7.38 -7.92
C HIS A 75 -15.84 -7.01 -8.67
N ALA A 76 -15.11 -7.99 -9.22
CA ALA A 76 -13.83 -7.76 -9.93
C ALA A 76 -13.95 -6.74 -11.08
N GLU A 77 -15.08 -6.75 -11.78
CA GLU A 77 -15.43 -5.77 -12.81
C GLU A 77 -15.36 -4.31 -12.31
N CYS A 78 -15.74 -4.04 -11.06
CA CYS A 78 -15.64 -2.71 -10.48
C CYS A 78 -14.18 -2.21 -10.42
N VAL A 79 -13.23 -3.11 -10.19
CA VAL A 79 -11.80 -2.77 -10.15
C VAL A 79 -11.30 -2.49 -11.57
N LEU A 80 -11.66 -3.34 -12.54
CA LEU A 80 -11.27 -3.18 -13.94
C LEU A 80 -11.81 -1.87 -14.54
N GLN A 81 -13.08 -1.54 -14.27
CA GLN A 81 -13.71 -0.32 -14.75
C GLN A 81 -13.11 0.96 -14.17
N VAL A 82 -12.65 0.92 -12.91
CA VAL A 82 -11.91 2.03 -12.29
C VAL A 82 -10.55 2.21 -12.97
N LEU A 83 -9.86 1.13 -13.29
CA LEU A 83 -8.56 1.16 -13.97
C LEU A 83 -8.68 1.63 -15.42
N GLY A 84 -9.71 1.18 -16.15
CA GLY A 84 -9.91 1.39 -17.58
C GLY A 84 -10.30 2.80 -18.03
N ASN A 85 -10.45 3.77 -17.11
CA ASN A 85 -11.03 5.10 -17.40
C ASN A 85 -12.50 5.12 -17.84
N GLU A 86 -13.20 3.99 -17.80
CA GLU A 86 -14.58 3.89 -18.31
C GLU A 86 -15.60 4.60 -17.40
N HIS A 87 -15.26 4.78 -16.11
CA HIS A 87 -16.08 5.55 -15.17
C HIS A 87 -15.73 7.04 -15.17
N VAL A 88 -16.28 7.79 -16.12
CA VAL A 88 -16.19 9.27 -16.15
C VAL A 88 -16.69 9.89 -14.84
N ARG A 89 -17.67 9.25 -14.17
CA ARG A 89 -18.26 9.72 -12.91
C ARG A 89 -17.65 9.09 -11.65
N GLY A 90 -16.81 8.06 -11.78
CA GLY A 90 -16.27 7.26 -10.67
C GLY A 90 -17.20 6.13 -10.20
N PRO A 91 -16.69 5.19 -9.37
CA PRO A 91 -17.50 4.11 -8.81
C PRO A 91 -18.52 4.66 -7.81
N LEU A 92 -19.61 3.90 -7.56
CA LEU A 92 -20.55 4.24 -6.49
C LEU A 92 -19.80 4.49 -5.18
N ASP A 93 -20.22 5.50 -4.42
CA ASP A 93 -19.54 5.94 -3.20
C ASP A 93 -19.31 4.79 -2.18
N ILE A 94 -20.22 3.82 -2.11
CA ILE A 94 -20.03 2.62 -1.29
C ILE A 94 -18.85 1.75 -1.75
N ASN A 95 -18.74 1.50 -3.06
CA ASN A 95 -17.64 0.73 -3.63
C ASN A 95 -16.33 1.51 -3.54
N ALA A 96 -16.38 2.83 -3.74
CA ALA A 96 -15.23 3.71 -3.56
C ALA A 96 -14.65 3.58 -2.15
N ARG A 97 -15.50 3.68 -1.12
CA ARG A 97 -15.06 3.51 0.28
C ARG A 97 -14.50 2.12 0.55
N SER A 98 -15.16 1.06 0.05
CA SER A 98 -14.65 -0.31 0.15
C SER A 98 -13.25 -0.44 -0.46
N LEU A 99 -13.06 0.02 -1.70
CA LEU A 99 -11.77 -0.04 -2.39
C LEU A 99 -10.69 0.77 -1.67
N LEU A 100 -11.03 1.94 -1.15
CA LEU A 100 -10.10 2.79 -0.38
C LEU A 100 -9.75 2.24 1.00
N SER A 101 -10.55 1.33 1.54
CA SER A 101 -10.26 0.66 2.81
C SER A 101 -9.27 -0.49 2.67
N VAL A 102 -9.02 -0.97 1.44
CA VAL A 102 -8.06 -2.06 1.21
C VAL A 102 -6.65 -1.57 1.43
N SER A 103 -5.92 -2.24 2.31
CA SER A 103 -4.49 -2.06 2.50
C SER A 103 -3.73 -3.30 2.04
N PHE A 104 -2.51 -3.12 1.53
CA PHE A 104 -1.60 -4.23 1.33
C PHE A 104 -1.06 -4.70 2.67
N ASP A 105 -1.26 -5.98 3.00
CA ASP A 105 -0.66 -6.63 4.15
C ASP A 105 0.29 -7.73 3.67
N LEU A 106 1.60 -7.52 3.88
CA LEU A 106 2.61 -8.49 3.52
C LEU A 106 2.50 -9.77 4.36
N ASP A 107 2.06 -9.70 5.62
CA ASP A 107 2.00 -10.88 6.51
C ASP A 107 0.87 -11.85 6.14
N ALA A 108 -0.17 -11.36 5.47
CA ALA A 108 -1.24 -12.18 4.93
C ALA A 108 -0.85 -12.94 3.63
N VAL A 109 0.30 -12.62 3.01
CA VAL A 109 0.72 -13.23 1.73
C VAL A 109 1.50 -14.54 1.96
N PRO A 110 1.13 -15.68 1.34
CA PRO A 110 1.88 -16.93 1.48
C PRO A 110 3.34 -16.83 0.99
N ASP A 111 4.25 -17.58 1.63
CA ASP A 111 5.71 -17.47 1.45
C ASP A 111 6.19 -17.50 -0.01
N ARG A 112 5.66 -18.42 -0.81
CA ARG A 112 6.11 -18.66 -2.19
C ARG A 112 5.43 -17.78 -3.24
N VAL A 113 4.62 -16.81 -2.82
CA VAL A 113 4.03 -15.83 -3.73
C VAL A 113 5.05 -14.71 -4.01
N MET A 114 5.14 -14.30 -5.27
CA MET A 114 6.03 -13.23 -5.70
C MET A 114 5.34 -11.87 -5.55
N VAL A 115 5.94 -10.99 -4.76
CA VAL A 115 5.50 -9.60 -4.51
C VAL A 115 6.45 -8.60 -5.15
N ASP A 116 6.04 -7.34 -5.25
CA ASP A 116 6.90 -6.29 -5.78
C ASP A 116 8.18 -6.10 -4.95
N ALA A 117 9.30 -5.97 -5.63
CA ALA A 117 10.61 -5.89 -4.98
C ALA A 117 11.01 -4.47 -4.58
N THR A 118 10.23 -3.42 -4.89
CA THR A 118 10.64 -2.03 -4.68
C THR A 118 10.91 -1.71 -3.22
N GLY A 119 9.96 -2.05 -2.34
CA GLY A 119 10.12 -1.85 -0.90
C GLY A 119 11.26 -2.68 -0.32
N THR A 120 11.42 -3.92 -0.77
CA THR A 120 12.53 -4.79 -0.35
C THR A 120 13.88 -4.22 -0.79
N ARG A 121 14.02 -3.85 -2.06
CA ARG A 121 15.23 -3.26 -2.64
C ARG A 121 15.63 -1.99 -1.93
N ARG A 122 14.69 -1.07 -1.70
CA ARG A 122 14.97 0.19 -0.97
C ARG A 122 15.48 -0.06 0.44
N ARG A 123 14.90 -1.03 1.18
CA ARG A 123 15.40 -1.41 2.52
C ARG A 123 16.82 -1.95 2.49
N VAL A 124 17.12 -2.86 1.56
CA VAL A 124 18.47 -3.40 1.40
C VAL A 124 19.47 -2.28 1.12
N GLN A 125 19.15 -1.39 0.18
CA GLN A 125 19.97 -0.24 -0.18
C GLN A 125 20.19 0.72 1.00
N ALA A 126 19.14 0.99 1.76
CA ALA A 126 19.19 1.86 2.93
C ALA A 126 20.07 1.29 4.05
N LEU A 127 20.02 -0.02 4.29
CA LEU A 127 20.93 -0.68 5.23
C LEU A 127 22.40 -0.55 4.81
N VAL A 128 22.69 -0.67 3.50
CA VAL A 128 24.05 -0.43 2.99
C VAL A 128 24.46 1.03 3.19
N ALA A 129 23.54 1.98 3.00
CA ALA A 129 23.79 3.41 3.19
C ALA A 129 24.16 3.79 4.63
N ILE A 130 23.71 3.03 5.64
CA ILE A 130 24.10 3.22 7.05
C ILE A 130 25.28 2.32 7.48
N GLY A 131 25.82 1.51 6.56
CA GLY A 131 27.05 0.74 6.75
C GLY A 131 26.89 -0.77 6.91
N TYR A 132 25.67 -1.33 6.83
CA TYR A 132 25.48 -2.78 6.82
C TYR A 132 25.67 -3.33 5.41
N SER A 133 26.85 -3.88 5.13
CA SER A 133 27.17 -4.47 3.83
C SER A 133 26.21 -5.59 3.44
N LEU A 134 26.07 -5.88 2.14
CA LEU A 134 25.22 -6.98 1.68
C LEU A 134 25.65 -8.33 2.29
N SER A 135 26.95 -8.57 2.44
CA SER A 135 27.47 -9.77 3.11
C SER A 135 27.08 -9.84 4.58
N ALA A 136 27.09 -8.70 5.29
CA ALA A 136 26.65 -8.65 6.69
C ALA A 136 25.15 -8.94 6.81
N GLN A 137 24.32 -8.37 5.92
CA GLN A 137 22.88 -8.66 5.87
C GLN A 137 22.63 -10.15 5.58
N CYS A 138 23.35 -10.74 4.62
CA CYS A 138 23.26 -12.16 4.26
C CYS A 138 23.60 -13.08 5.44
N ALA A 139 24.64 -12.74 6.21
CA ALA A 139 25.06 -13.51 7.37
C ALA A 139 23.96 -13.59 8.44
N VAL A 140 23.26 -12.48 8.70
CA VAL A 140 22.13 -12.44 9.63
C VAL A 140 20.93 -13.22 9.09
N LEU A 141 20.65 -13.10 7.80
CA LEU A 141 19.50 -13.76 7.16
C LEU A 141 19.72 -15.25 6.85
N GLY A 142 20.92 -15.79 7.05
CA GLY A 142 21.28 -17.15 6.65
C GLY A 142 21.19 -17.38 5.13
N ARG A 143 21.38 -16.34 4.31
CA ARG A 143 21.27 -16.39 2.84
C ARG A 143 22.62 -16.27 2.16
N THR A 144 22.73 -16.75 0.92
CA THR A 144 23.94 -16.57 0.11
C THR A 144 23.94 -15.22 -0.61
N VAL A 145 25.11 -14.59 -0.68
CA VAL A 145 25.29 -13.25 -1.28
C VAL A 145 24.83 -13.20 -2.74
N ASN A 146 25.11 -14.24 -3.53
CA ASN A 146 24.69 -14.31 -4.94
C ASN A 146 23.16 -14.29 -5.12
N ASN A 147 22.42 -14.96 -4.25
CA ASN A 147 20.96 -14.93 -4.31
C ASN A 147 20.40 -13.61 -3.77
N TYR A 148 21.07 -13.00 -2.78
CA TYR A 148 20.65 -11.72 -2.23
C TYR A 148 20.86 -10.55 -3.18
N TYR A 149 21.92 -10.56 -4.01
CA TYR A 149 22.13 -9.56 -5.06
C TYR A 149 20.98 -9.51 -6.08
N LYS A 150 20.27 -10.63 -6.31
CA LYS A 150 19.13 -10.67 -7.24
C LYS A 150 17.99 -9.77 -6.78
N VAL A 151 17.80 -9.59 -5.47
CA VAL A 151 16.80 -8.67 -4.88
C VAL A 151 16.97 -7.24 -5.40
N LEU A 152 18.20 -6.82 -5.68
CA LEU A 152 18.49 -5.47 -6.17
C LEU A 152 18.12 -5.27 -7.64
N ARG A 153 17.96 -6.33 -8.42
CA ARG A 153 17.77 -6.27 -9.89
C ARG A 153 16.42 -6.77 -10.37
N GLN A 154 15.80 -7.68 -9.63
CA GLN A 154 14.54 -8.29 -10.06
C GLN A 154 13.35 -7.37 -9.73
N PRO A 155 12.29 -7.38 -10.57
CA PRO A 155 11.08 -6.62 -10.29
C PRO A 155 10.24 -7.22 -9.17
N LYS A 156 10.40 -8.53 -8.90
CA LYS A 156 9.65 -9.25 -7.88
C LYS A 156 10.55 -10.12 -7.01
N VAL A 157 10.13 -10.35 -5.78
CA VAL A 157 10.78 -11.26 -4.81
C VAL A 157 9.72 -12.10 -4.11
N PHE A 158 10.11 -13.24 -3.54
CA PHE A 158 9.20 -14.02 -2.71
C PHE A 158 8.77 -13.23 -1.47
N ALA A 159 7.51 -13.38 -1.06
CA ALA A 159 6.95 -12.74 0.12
C ALA A 159 7.75 -13.06 1.39
N GLU A 160 8.22 -14.31 1.52
CA GLU A 160 9.14 -14.72 2.60
C GLU A 160 10.42 -13.88 2.63
N THR A 161 11.02 -13.60 1.46
CA THR A 161 12.23 -12.78 1.37
C THR A 161 11.93 -11.32 1.70
N ALA A 162 10.80 -10.79 1.23
CA ALA A 162 10.35 -9.45 1.56
C ALA A 162 10.14 -9.27 3.07
N ARG A 163 9.52 -10.26 3.75
CA ARG A 163 9.35 -10.28 5.21
C ARG A 163 10.68 -10.31 5.95
N ALA A 164 11.57 -11.23 5.58
CA ALA A 164 12.88 -11.37 6.22
C ALA A 164 13.70 -10.05 6.13
N VAL A 165 13.69 -9.39 4.97
CA VAL A 165 14.35 -8.09 4.79
C VAL A 165 13.64 -6.96 5.55
N ARG A 166 12.31 -6.96 5.59
CA ARG A 166 11.53 -5.99 6.39
C ARG A 166 11.90 -6.08 7.86
N ASP A 167 11.99 -7.29 8.39
CA ASP A 167 12.25 -7.53 9.80
C ASP A 167 13.70 -7.15 10.16
N LEU A 168 14.67 -7.53 9.32
CA LEU A 168 16.06 -7.06 9.44
C LEU A 168 16.16 -5.53 9.40
N TYR A 169 15.44 -4.89 8.48
CA TYR A 169 15.41 -3.44 8.38
C TYR A 169 14.81 -2.79 9.62
N ARG A 170 13.71 -3.34 10.16
CA ARG A 170 13.08 -2.83 11.38
C ARG A 170 14.04 -2.85 12.56
N GLU A 171 14.86 -3.89 12.65
CA GLU A 171 15.88 -4.04 13.69
C GLU A 171 17.04 -3.05 13.52
N LEU A 172 17.60 -2.95 12.31
CA LEU A 172 18.87 -2.25 12.07
C LEU A 172 18.74 -0.79 11.64
N SER A 173 17.60 -0.36 11.08
CA SER A 173 17.45 0.96 10.44
C SER A 173 17.67 2.16 11.38
N ARG A 174 17.54 1.96 12.70
CA ARG A 174 17.70 3.03 13.71
C ARG A 174 19.15 3.20 14.19
N THR A 175 20.03 2.26 13.89
CA THR A 175 21.39 2.25 14.42
C THR A 175 22.37 2.09 13.28
N PRO A 176 23.25 3.06 13.01
CA PRO A 176 24.31 2.88 12.02
C PRO A 176 25.23 1.72 12.39
N ALA A 177 25.76 1.02 11.38
CA ALA A 177 26.71 -0.06 11.62
C ALA A 177 27.97 0.49 12.32
N PRO A 178 28.51 -0.22 13.34
CA PRO A 178 29.72 0.19 14.04
C PRO A 178 30.89 0.48 13.07
N PRO A 179 31.76 1.44 13.39
CA PRO A 179 32.91 1.76 12.55
C PRO A 179 33.77 0.52 12.29
N SER A 180 33.93 0.18 11.01
CA SER A 180 34.77 -0.91 10.53
C SER A 180 35.16 -0.64 9.09
N HIS A 181 36.20 -1.31 8.60
CA HIS A 181 36.58 -1.23 7.19
C HIS A 181 35.40 -1.62 6.27
N GLY A 182 34.67 -2.69 6.62
CA GLY A 182 33.48 -3.13 5.87
C GLY A 182 32.35 -2.10 5.85
N ALA A 183 32.08 -1.44 6.99
CA ALA A 183 31.04 -0.40 7.06
C ALA A 183 31.40 0.85 6.24
N THR A 184 32.68 1.23 6.21
CA THR A 184 33.17 2.33 5.38
C THR A 184 33.04 2.02 3.88
N LEU A 185 33.39 0.79 3.48
CA LEU A 185 33.21 0.34 2.09
C LEU A 185 31.74 0.30 1.68
N ALA A 186 30.85 -0.19 2.57
CA ALA A 186 29.41 -0.21 2.34
C ALA A 186 28.85 1.20 2.10
N ARG A 187 29.18 2.17 2.97
CA ARG A 187 28.76 3.56 2.80
C ARG A 187 29.27 4.19 1.51
N ARG A 188 30.55 3.97 1.15
CA ARG A 188 31.11 4.43 -0.13
C ARG A 188 30.40 3.80 -1.33
N HIS A 189 30.07 2.51 -1.24
CA HIS A 189 29.32 1.81 -2.28
C HIS A 189 27.90 2.38 -2.44
N ALA A 190 27.19 2.63 -1.34
CA ALA A 190 25.88 3.27 -1.36
C ALA A 190 25.95 4.66 -2.00
N ALA A 191 26.89 5.51 -1.58
CA ALA A 191 27.06 6.85 -2.13
C ALA A 191 27.30 6.83 -3.65
N ARG A 192 28.19 5.95 -4.13
CA ARG A 192 28.48 5.81 -5.57
C ARG A 192 27.26 5.38 -6.39
N ASN A 193 26.36 4.59 -5.81
CA ASN A 193 25.15 4.12 -6.48
C ASN A 193 23.92 4.99 -6.18
N GLY A 194 24.08 6.11 -5.47
CA GLY A 194 22.97 6.99 -5.09
C GLY A 194 21.96 6.33 -4.13
N TRP A 195 22.39 5.36 -3.33
CA TRP A 195 21.52 4.68 -2.37
C TRP A 195 21.30 5.52 -1.12
N LEU A 196 20.03 5.72 -0.78
CA LEU A 196 19.61 6.65 0.26
C LEU A 196 19.41 5.94 1.60
N SER A 197 19.64 6.66 2.68
CA SER A 197 19.49 6.13 4.05
C SER A 197 18.01 5.91 4.42
N PRO A 198 17.73 5.18 5.51
CA PRO A 198 16.38 4.99 6.05
C PRO A 198 15.59 6.30 6.22
N MET A 199 16.26 7.38 6.64
CA MET A 199 15.63 8.67 6.92
C MET A 199 15.16 9.41 5.67
N ALA A 200 15.52 8.95 4.48
CA ALA A 200 15.07 9.54 3.22
C ALA A 200 13.63 9.15 2.85
N TRP A 201 13.00 8.22 3.58
CA TRP A 201 11.69 7.66 3.24
C TRP A 201 10.71 7.79 4.42
N ASP A 202 9.47 8.21 4.14
CA ASP A 202 8.33 8.16 5.05
C ASP A 202 7.59 6.81 4.93
N ASP A 203 7.22 6.42 3.70
CA ASP A 203 6.68 5.12 3.30
C ASP A 203 7.60 4.51 2.21
N ILE A 204 8.59 3.77 2.69
CA ILE A 204 9.59 3.09 1.82
C ILE A 204 8.96 2.10 0.83
N ASP A 205 7.71 1.64 1.07
CA ASP A 205 6.97 0.70 0.23
C ASP A 205 6.09 1.37 -0.83
N ASP A 206 5.88 2.69 -0.80
CA ASP A 206 5.18 3.39 -1.87
C ASP A 206 6.11 3.62 -3.07
N PRO A 207 5.89 2.95 -4.22
CA PRO A 207 6.72 3.13 -5.40
C PRO A 207 6.70 4.57 -5.91
N ARG A 208 5.62 5.33 -5.64
CA ARG A 208 5.44 6.73 -6.05
C ARG A 208 6.11 7.72 -5.09
N GLU A 209 6.49 7.28 -3.90
CA GLU A 209 7.17 8.15 -2.94
C GLU A 209 8.50 8.64 -3.51
N LYS A 210 8.73 9.95 -3.36
CA LYS A 210 9.99 10.59 -3.68
C LYS A 210 10.81 10.74 -2.39
N PRO A 211 12.07 10.30 -2.38
CA PRO A 211 12.87 10.37 -1.18
C PRO A 211 13.22 11.82 -0.82
N LYS A 212 13.27 12.10 0.49
CA LYS A 212 13.70 13.37 1.07
C LYS A 212 15.21 13.52 1.00
N GLY A 213 15.69 14.76 0.82
CA GLY A 213 17.11 15.10 0.98
C GLY A 213 18.01 14.86 -0.23
N LEU A 214 17.48 14.54 -1.41
CA LEU A 214 18.24 14.63 -2.65
C LEU A 214 18.60 16.10 -2.94
N ARG A 215 19.78 16.56 -2.51
CA ARG A 215 20.44 17.68 -3.20
C ARG A 215 20.74 17.17 -4.60
N ARG A 216 19.96 17.62 -5.59
CA ARG A 216 20.39 17.53 -6.99
C ARG A 216 21.64 18.39 -7.09
N GLU A 217 22.81 17.78 -7.16
CA GLU A 217 23.96 18.49 -7.71
C GLU A 217 23.62 18.72 -9.18
N ALA A 218 23.29 19.97 -9.50
CA ALA A 218 23.11 20.44 -10.86
C ALA A 218 24.43 20.16 -11.60
N SER A 219 24.36 19.37 -12.67
CA SER A 219 25.39 19.35 -13.71
C SER A 219 25.33 20.64 -14.51
#